data_AF-A0A523A6Q9-F1
#
_entry.id   AF-A0A523A6Q9-F1
#
_cell.length_a   1.000
_cell.length_b   1.000
_cell.length_c   1.000
_cell.angle_alpha   90.00
_cell.angle_beta   90.00
_cell.angle_gamma   90.00
#
_symmetry.space_group_name_H-M   'P 1'
#
loop_
_entity.id
_entity.type
_entity.pdbx_description
1 polymer ?
#
loop_
_entity_poly.entity_id
_entity_poly.type
_entity_poly.pdbx_seq_one_letter_code
_entity_poly.pdbx_strand_id
1 'polypeptide(L)'
;MDIHELYYLLSATKVGDVMTVAPLTLKGKDSLELAAVVMLEDKISGLPVVDDEERLIGLLSETDVLRAFVRNSGIQDGARRYVFDLPDVPGSVSKVMENMYRCEARVISIFTSFEDVAQGQKQVSIRIIVPDSIKSEELHQRLLANFTVLDFGIDDLKNRPRKASF
;
A
#
# COMPACT_ATOMS: atom_id res chain seq x y z
N MET A 1 -16.27 -44.57 1.86
CA MET A 1 -14.91 -44.50 1.29
C MET A 1 -13.97 -45.00 2.36
N ASP A 2 -13.25 -46.08 2.08
CA ASP A 2 -12.27 -46.66 3.00
C ASP A 2 -11.02 -45.75 3.10
N ILE A 3 -10.37 -45.69 4.26
CA ILE A 3 -9.16 -44.88 4.48
C ILE A 3 -8.03 -45.28 3.51
N HIS A 4 -7.95 -46.58 3.18
CA HIS A 4 -6.99 -47.09 2.20
C HIS A 4 -7.24 -46.58 0.78
N GLU A 5 -8.52 -46.42 0.42
CA GLU A 5 -8.94 -45.90 -0.88
C GLU A 5 -8.62 -44.41 -1.01
N LEU A 6 -8.80 -43.63 0.07
CA LEU A 6 -8.43 -42.22 0.13
C LEU A 6 -6.91 -42.01 -0.03
N TYR A 7 -6.09 -42.79 0.69
CA TYR A 7 -4.62 -42.71 0.56
C TYR A 7 -4.14 -43.07 -0.84
N TYR A 8 -4.73 -44.10 -1.45
CA TYR A 8 -4.42 -44.46 -2.83
C TYR A 8 -4.73 -43.31 -3.81
N LEU A 9 -5.93 -42.72 -3.72
CA LEU A 9 -6.34 -41.59 -4.56
C LEU A 9 -5.41 -40.37 -4.39
N LEU A 10 -5.05 -40.02 -3.14
CA LEU A 10 -4.11 -38.93 -2.88
C LEU A 10 -2.73 -39.22 -3.49
N SER A 11 -2.24 -40.46 -3.42
CA SER A 11 -0.95 -40.84 -4.00
C SER A 11 -0.94 -40.87 -5.54
N ALA A 12 -2.08 -41.13 -6.16
CA ALA A 12 -2.22 -41.27 -7.61
C ALA A 12 -2.57 -39.95 -8.32
N THR A 13 -3.08 -38.96 -7.57
CA THR A 13 -3.46 -37.64 -8.11
C THR A 13 -2.22 -36.87 -8.57
N LYS A 14 -2.22 -36.43 -9.82
CA LYS A 14 -1.14 -35.63 -10.42
C LYS A 14 -1.45 -34.14 -10.29
N VAL A 15 -0.42 -33.30 -10.36
CA VAL A 15 -0.59 -31.83 -10.41
C VAL A 15 -1.53 -31.40 -11.53
N GLY A 16 -1.41 -32.04 -12.71
CA GLY A 16 -2.27 -31.76 -13.86
C GLY A 16 -3.77 -32.02 -13.60
N ASP A 17 -4.11 -32.85 -12.62
CA ASP A 17 -5.49 -33.17 -12.28
C ASP A 17 -6.15 -32.09 -11.40
N VAL A 18 -5.36 -31.21 -10.79
CA VAL A 18 -5.82 -30.19 -9.83
C VAL A 18 -5.37 -28.77 -10.14
N MET A 19 -4.48 -28.58 -11.11
CA MET A 19 -3.96 -27.25 -11.47
C MET A 19 -4.99 -26.40 -12.21
N THR A 20 -4.86 -25.08 -12.09
CA THR A 20 -5.51 -24.14 -13.00
C THR A 20 -4.79 -24.17 -14.35
N VAL A 21 -5.46 -24.66 -15.40
CA VAL A 21 -4.86 -24.90 -16.72
C VAL A 21 -4.44 -23.61 -17.44
N ALA A 22 -5.23 -22.55 -17.31
CA ALA A 22 -4.96 -21.24 -17.91
C ALA A 22 -5.01 -20.16 -16.82
N PRO A 23 -3.93 -20.02 -16.02
CA PRO A 23 -3.90 -18.99 -14.99
C PRO A 23 -3.89 -17.60 -15.63
N LEU A 24 -4.41 -16.61 -14.91
CA LEU A 24 -4.22 -15.20 -15.27
C LEU A 24 -2.74 -14.87 -15.23
N THR A 25 -2.26 -14.09 -16.20
CA THR A 25 -0.85 -13.72 -16.32
C THR A 25 -0.70 -12.22 -16.54
N LEU A 26 0.43 -11.66 -16.12
CA LEU A 26 0.84 -10.30 -16.46
C LEU A 26 1.97 -10.30 -17.48
N LYS A 27 2.11 -9.21 -18.22
CA LYS A 27 3.30 -8.92 -19.01
C LYS A 27 4.36 -8.26 -18.13
N GLY A 28 5.64 -8.48 -18.47
CA GLY A 28 6.77 -7.87 -17.72
C GLY A 28 6.79 -6.33 -17.70
N LYS A 29 5.99 -5.68 -18.54
CA LYS A 29 5.82 -4.21 -18.62
C LYS A 29 4.60 -3.68 -17.88
N ASP A 30 3.74 -4.57 -17.37
CA ASP A 30 2.54 -4.18 -16.65
C ASP A 30 2.89 -3.52 -15.32
N SER A 31 2.04 -2.59 -14.88
CA SER A 31 2.27 -1.86 -13.65
C SER A 31 1.95 -2.70 -12.43
N LEU A 32 2.57 -2.37 -11.30
CA LEU A 32 2.28 -3.05 -10.04
C LEU A 32 0.86 -2.77 -9.54
N GLU A 33 0.32 -1.60 -9.84
CA GLU A 33 -1.05 -1.21 -9.52
C GLU A 33 -2.04 -2.10 -10.27
N LEU A 34 -1.80 -2.38 -11.56
CA LEU A 34 -2.60 -3.33 -12.32
C LEU A 34 -2.55 -4.73 -11.69
N ALA A 35 -1.36 -5.18 -11.30
CA ALA A 35 -1.21 -6.46 -10.60
C ALA A 35 -2.04 -6.52 -9.32
N ALA A 36 -2.00 -5.45 -8.51
CA ALA A 36 -2.76 -5.36 -7.28
C ALA A 36 -4.29 -5.40 -7.54
N VAL A 37 -4.76 -4.69 -8.56
CA VAL A 37 -6.18 -4.73 -8.98
C VAL A 37 -6.59 -6.14 -9.36
N VAL A 38 -5.84 -6.81 -10.24
CA VAL A 38 -6.14 -8.19 -10.67
C VAL A 38 -6.12 -9.15 -9.47
N MET A 39 -5.12 -9.08 -8.59
CA MET A 39 -5.04 -9.92 -7.39
C MET A 39 -6.26 -9.75 -6.47
N LEU A 40 -6.71 -8.50 -6.26
CA LEU A 40 -7.87 -8.19 -5.41
C LEU A 40 -9.20 -8.64 -6.03
N GLU A 41 -9.40 -8.37 -7.32
CA GLU A 41 -10.63 -8.71 -8.03
C GLU A 41 -10.81 -10.23 -8.18
N ASP A 42 -9.76 -10.93 -8.58
CA ASP A 42 -9.77 -12.38 -8.83
C ASP A 42 -9.46 -13.21 -7.57
N LYS A 43 -9.14 -12.56 -6.44
CA LYS A 43 -8.83 -13.20 -5.15
C LYS A 43 -7.67 -14.19 -5.25
N ILE A 44 -6.61 -13.80 -5.96
CA ILE A 44 -5.42 -14.61 -6.18
C ILE A 44 -4.20 -13.97 -5.53
N SER A 45 -3.34 -14.80 -4.93
CA SER A 45 -2.16 -14.32 -4.19
C SER A 45 -0.88 -14.24 -5.03
N GLY A 46 -0.95 -14.65 -6.29
CA GLY A 46 0.20 -14.68 -7.18
C GLY A 46 -0.19 -14.69 -8.66
N LEU A 47 0.64 -14.03 -9.46
CA LEU A 47 0.49 -13.87 -10.90
C LEU A 47 1.79 -14.31 -11.61
N PRO A 48 1.75 -15.33 -12.48
CA PRO A 48 2.83 -15.58 -13.43
C PRO A 48 3.04 -14.36 -14.32
N VAL A 49 4.30 -14.02 -14.56
CA VAL A 49 4.70 -12.93 -15.46
C VAL A 49 5.30 -13.56 -16.71
N VAL A 50 4.77 -13.19 -17.86
CA VAL A 50 5.17 -13.71 -19.17
C VAL A 50 5.72 -12.60 -20.08
N ASP A 51 6.50 -12.98 -21.08
CA ASP A 51 6.95 -12.07 -22.14
C ASP A 51 5.89 -11.93 -23.26
N ASP A 52 6.25 -11.20 -24.33
CA ASP A 52 5.36 -11.00 -25.49
C ASP A 52 5.16 -12.30 -26.33
N GLU A 53 5.96 -13.36 -26.11
CA GLU A 53 5.84 -14.68 -26.74
C GLU A 53 5.11 -15.70 -25.83
N GLU A 54 4.46 -15.24 -24.75
CA GLU A 54 3.79 -16.06 -23.72
C GLU A 54 4.72 -17.01 -22.95
N ARG A 55 6.03 -16.73 -22.92
CA ARG A 55 6.98 -17.51 -22.11
C ARG A 55 7.03 -16.96 -20.70
N LEU A 56 6.99 -17.85 -19.70
CA LEU A 56 7.15 -17.48 -18.30
C LEU A 56 8.54 -16.86 -18.04
N ILE A 57 8.55 -15.63 -17.53
CA ILE A 57 9.77 -14.88 -17.17
C ILE A 57 9.85 -14.55 -15.68
N GLY A 58 8.77 -14.75 -14.91
CA GLY A 58 8.79 -14.51 -13.47
C GLY A 58 7.47 -14.85 -12.77
N LEU A 59 7.44 -14.58 -11.46
CA LEU A 59 6.26 -14.71 -10.61
C LEU A 59 6.19 -13.48 -9.72
N LEU A 60 5.00 -12.89 -9.63
CA LEU A 60 4.70 -11.78 -8.72
C LEU A 60 3.74 -12.26 -7.65
N SER A 61 4.04 -12.02 -6.37
CA SER A 61 3.18 -12.35 -5.24
C SER A 61 2.58 -11.11 -4.58
N GLU A 62 1.51 -11.29 -3.80
CA GLU A 62 0.97 -10.23 -2.92
C GLU A 62 2.04 -9.66 -1.99
N THR A 63 3.00 -10.46 -1.54
CA THR A 63 4.10 -9.97 -0.69
C THR A 63 5.02 -9.01 -1.44
N ASP A 64 5.19 -9.18 -2.75
CA ASP A 64 5.95 -8.25 -3.58
C ASP A 64 5.21 -6.92 -3.73
N VAL A 65 3.88 -6.96 -3.91
CA VAL A 65 3.00 -5.78 -3.90
C VAL A 65 3.10 -5.04 -2.57
N LEU A 66 2.96 -5.75 -1.44
CA LEU A 66 3.10 -5.18 -0.10
C LEU A 66 4.49 -4.57 0.14
N ARG A 67 5.55 -5.23 -0.33
CA ARG A 67 6.93 -4.71 -0.20
C ARG A 67 7.09 -3.40 -0.96
N ALA A 68 6.54 -3.32 -2.16
CA ALA A 68 6.58 -2.11 -2.96
C ALA A 68 5.70 -1.00 -2.36
N PHE A 69 4.53 -1.33 -1.81
CA PHE A 69 3.71 -0.38 -1.05
C PHE A 69 4.49 0.19 0.13
N VAL A 70 5.12 -0.65 0.97
CA VAL A 70 5.95 -0.20 2.09
C VAL A 70 7.06 0.74 1.61
N ARG A 71 7.77 0.37 0.54
CA ARG A 71 8.84 1.18 -0.05
C ARG A 71 8.34 2.54 -0.54
N ASN A 72 7.22 2.56 -1.28
CA ASN A 72 6.67 3.76 -1.88
C ASN A 72 5.90 4.62 -0.87
N SER A 73 5.41 4.03 0.23
CA SER A 73 4.75 4.76 1.31
C SER A 73 5.68 5.69 2.08
N GLY A 74 6.99 5.45 1.98
CA GLY A 74 8.00 6.22 2.68
C GLY A 74 7.93 6.05 4.20
N ILE A 75 7.37 4.94 4.69
CA ILE A 75 7.33 4.66 6.12
C ILE A 75 8.74 4.61 6.70
N GLN A 76 8.97 5.46 7.69
CA GLN A 76 10.26 5.65 8.34
C GLN A 76 9.99 5.88 9.82
N ASP A 77 10.87 5.33 10.68
CA ASP A 77 10.75 5.50 12.12
C ASP A 77 10.77 7.00 12.50
N GLY A 78 9.76 7.44 13.25
CA GLY A 78 9.58 8.82 13.67
C GLY A 78 8.95 9.76 12.63
N ALA A 79 8.62 9.26 11.43
CA ALA A 79 7.89 10.06 10.46
C ALA A 79 6.46 10.35 10.97
N ARG A 80 5.95 11.52 10.61
CA ARG A 80 4.62 12.00 11.01
C ARG A 80 3.67 11.86 9.85
N ARG A 81 2.53 11.22 10.07
CA ARG A 81 1.45 11.05 9.10
C ARG A 81 0.27 11.92 9.50
N TYR A 82 -0.18 12.77 8.58
CA TYR A 82 -1.43 13.51 8.70
C TYR A 82 -2.40 13.03 7.63
N VAL A 83 -3.65 12.83 8.00
CA VAL A 83 -4.74 12.54 7.07
C VAL A 83 -5.71 13.70 7.09
N PHE A 84 -5.89 14.35 5.95
CA PHE A 84 -6.74 15.52 5.80
C PHE A 84 -8.01 15.17 5.02
N ASP A 85 -9.12 15.79 5.40
CA ASP A 85 -10.27 15.94 4.52
C ASP A 85 -10.14 17.28 3.78
N LEU A 86 -10.01 17.23 2.46
CA LEU A 86 -9.76 18.42 1.64
C LEU A 86 -10.76 18.53 0.49
N PRO A 87 -11.17 19.75 0.09
CA PRO A 87 -11.95 19.94 -1.11
C PRO A 87 -11.21 19.44 -2.35
N ASP A 88 -11.93 18.80 -3.27
CA ASP A 88 -11.39 18.38 -4.55
C ASP A 88 -11.40 19.54 -5.57
N VAL A 89 -10.53 20.51 -5.30
CA VAL A 89 -10.32 21.68 -6.16
C VAL A 89 -8.82 21.94 -6.34
N PRO A 90 -8.42 22.63 -7.43
CA PRO A 90 -7.02 23.02 -7.62
C PRO A 90 -6.46 23.79 -6.41
N GLY A 91 -5.25 23.41 -6.00
CA GLY A 91 -4.52 24.07 -4.92
C GLY A 91 -4.92 23.65 -3.49
N SER A 92 -5.91 22.76 -3.29
CA SER A 92 -6.28 22.32 -1.93
C SER A 92 -5.12 21.66 -1.19
N VAL A 93 -4.36 20.80 -1.86
CA VAL A 93 -3.12 20.20 -1.32
C VAL A 93 -2.01 21.25 -1.16
N SER A 94 -1.89 22.21 -2.10
CA SER A 94 -0.87 23.26 -2.06
C SER A 94 -0.95 24.12 -0.79
N LYS A 95 -2.16 24.40 -0.28
CA LYS A 95 -2.37 25.12 0.99
C LYS A 95 -1.78 24.36 2.19
N VAL A 96 -1.91 23.03 2.20
CA VAL A 96 -1.29 22.19 3.23
C VAL A 96 0.24 22.21 3.07
N MET A 97 0.74 22.04 1.85
CA MET A 97 2.17 22.07 1.54
C MET A 97 2.84 23.38 1.94
N GLU A 98 2.16 24.53 1.79
CA GLU A 98 2.70 25.83 2.19
C GLU A 98 2.98 25.88 3.70
N ASN A 99 2.08 25.33 4.52
CA ASN A 99 2.29 25.27 5.97
C ASN A 99 3.45 24.33 6.33
N MET A 100 3.56 23.19 5.64
CA MET A 100 4.67 22.26 5.82
C MET A 100 6.02 22.89 5.45
N TYR A 101 6.07 23.61 4.32
CA TYR A 101 7.27 24.31 3.87
C TYR A 101 7.73 25.36 4.88
N ARG A 102 6.81 26.14 5.46
CA ARG A 102 7.11 27.17 6.47
C ARG A 102 7.78 26.62 7.73
N CYS A 103 7.48 25.38 8.09
CA CYS A 103 8.10 24.69 9.22
C CYS A 103 9.26 23.77 8.79
N GLU A 104 9.77 23.95 7.57
CA GLU A 104 10.86 23.15 6.98
C GLU A 104 10.58 21.63 7.01
N ALA A 105 9.30 21.25 6.97
CA ALA A 105 8.92 19.85 6.91
C ALA A 105 9.23 19.29 5.52
N ARG A 106 9.99 18.19 5.50
CA ARG A 106 10.24 17.42 4.28
C ARG A 106 9.09 16.45 4.05
N VAL A 107 8.39 16.64 2.95
CA VAL A 107 7.37 15.70 2.48
C VAL A 107 8.04 14.43 1.97
N ILE A 108 7.55 13.28 2.43
CA ILE A 108 8.04 11.97 2.02
C ILE A 108 7.10 11.35 1.00
N SER A 109 5.80 11.34 1.31
CA SER A 109 4.77 10.77 0.45
C SER A 109 3.46 11.52 0.60
N ILE A 110 2.69 11.52 -0.49
CA ILE A 110 1.32 12.02 -0.54
C ILE A 110 0.50 10.93 -1.21
N PHE A 111 -0.53 10.45 -0.51
CA PHE A 111 -1.55 9.58 -1.08
C PHE A 111 -2.87 10.31 -1.06
N THR A 112 -3.66 10.11 -2.11
CA THR A 112 -5.00 10.68 -2.22
C THR A 112 -5.98 9.54 -2.45
N SER A 113 -7.08 9.55 -1.71
CA SER A 113 -8.22 8.67 -1.92
C SER A 113 -9.49 9.49 -2.13
N PHE A 114 -10.36 8.96 -2.97
CA PHE A 114 -11.71 9.46 -3.21
C PHE A 114 -12.78 8.46 -2.73
N GLU A 115 -12.35 7.39 -2.07
CA GLU A 115 -13.23 6.38 -1.47
C GLU A 115 -13.72 6.87 -0.11
N ASP A 116 -14.97 6.54 0.23
CA ASP A 116 -15.62 6.86 1.51
C ASP A 116 -15.57 8.34 1.93
N VAL A 117 -15.50 9.26 0.95
CA VAL A 117 -15.55 10.72 1.17
C VAL A 117 -16.82 11.34 0.59
N ALA A 118 -17.23 12.48 1.16
CA ALA A 118 -18.35 13.25 0.63
C ALA A 118 -18.08 13.76 -0.79
N GLN A 119 -19.14 13.98 -1.57
CA GLN A 119 -19.03 14.49 -2.93
C GLN A 119 -18.26 15.82 -2.97
N GLY A 120 -17.25 15.90 -3.84
CA GLY A 120 -16.40 17.09 -3.96
C GLY A 120 -15.32 17.22 -2.88
N GLN A 121 -15.12 16.18 -2.05
CA GLN A 121 -13.99 16.05 -1.14
C GLN A 121 -13.03 14.95 -1.60
N LYS A 122 -11.85 14.95 -0.99
CA LYS A 122 -10.85 13.89 -1.10
C LYS A 122 -10.10 13.77 0.22
N GLN A 123 -9.71 12.55 0.54
CA GLN A 123 -8.83 12.30 1.68
C GLN A 123 -7.38 12.34 1.20
N VAL A 124 -6.54 13.12 1.87
CA VAL A 124 -5.12 13.23 1.53
C VAL A 124 -4.27 12.83 2.73
N SER A 125 -3.53 11.74 2.59
CA SER A 125 -2.56 11.28 3.58
C SER A 125 -1.17 11.79 3.21
N ILE A 126 -0.53 12.53 4.11
CA ILE A 126 0.79 13.12 3.88
C ILE A 126 1.72 12.65 4.99
N ARG A 127 2.83 12.05 4.59
CA ARG A 127 3.90 11.68 5.50
C ARG A 127 5.04 12.69 5.41
N ILE A 128 5.51 13.18 6.55
CA ILE A 128 6.54 14.20 6.65
C ILE A 128 7.61 13.83 7.69
N ILE A 129 8.80 14.40 7.52
CA ILE A 129 9.80 14.54 8.59
C ILE A 129 10.01 16.03 8.86
N VAL A 130 10.02 16.39 10.14
CA VAL A 130 10.25 17.76 10.60
C VAL A 130 11.60 17.81 11.33
N PRO A 131 12.42 18.86 11.18
CA PRO A 131 13.80 18.88 11.68
C PRO A 131 13.93 18.80 13.21
N ASP A 132 13.01 19.45 13.92
CA ASP A 132 13.03 19.56 15.38
C ASP A 132 11.63 19.57 15.99
N SER A 133 11.56 19.38 17.32
CA SER A 133 10.31 19.27 18.06
C SER A 133 9.53 20.58 18.14
N ILE A 134 10.20 21.73 18.14
CA ILE A 134 9.56 23.05 18.25
C ILE A 134 8.78 23.34 16.96
N LYS A 135 9.45 23.23 15.80
CA LYS A 135 8.82 23.37 14.49
C LYS A 135 7.72 22.33 14.28
N SER A 136 7.91 21.13 14.82
CA SER A 136 6.90 20.10 14.69
C SER A 136 5.63 20.40 15.48
N GLU A 137 5.75 20.97 16.68
CA GLU A 137 4.59 21.38 17.47
C GLU A 137 3.90 22.59 16.81
N GLU A 138 4.69 23.58 16.36
CA GLU A 138 4.15 24.72 15.61
C GLU A 138 3.35 24.25 14.38
N LEU A 139 3.92 23.35 13.57
CA LEU A 139 3.25 22.81 12.40
C LEU A 139 1.95 22.08 12.78
N HIS A 140 1.97 21.26 13.82
CA HIS A 140 0.80 20.51 14.27
C HIS A 140 -0.35 21.45 14.63
N GLN A 141 -0.08 22.45 15.47
CA GLN A 141 -1.06 23.45 15.88
C GLN A 141 -1.62 24.23 14.68
N ARG A 142 -0.75 24.63 13.74
CA ARG A 142 -1.16 25.34 12.52
C ARG A 142 -2.04 24.48 11.62
N LEU A 143 -1.73 23.19 11.48
CA LEU A 143 -2.52 22.28 10.64
C LEU A 143 -3.91 22.08 11.23
N LEU A 144 -4.01 21.83 12.54
CA LEU A 144 -5.29 21.68 13.24
C LEU A 144 -6.15 22.96 13.21
N ALA A 145 -5.52 24.14 13.27
CA ALA A 145 -6.23 25.41 13.23
C ALA A 145 -6.81 25.76 11.85
N ASN A 146 -6.21 25.25 10.76
CA ASN A 146 -6.53 25.67 9.39
C ASN A 146 -7.16 24.58 8.51
N PHE A 147 -7.12 23.31 8.93
CA PHE A 147 -7.57 22.18 8.14
C PHE A 147 -8.32 21.16 9.00
N THR A 148 -9.25 20.43 8.36
CA THR A 148 -9.86 19.25 8.95
C THR A 148 -8.86 18.09 8.88
N VAL A 149 -8.24 17.77 10.02
CA VAL A 149 -7.36 16.61 10.16
C VAL A 149 -8.18 15.44 10.71
N LEU A 150 -8.34 14.40 9.90
CA LEU A 150 -9.08 13.19 10.25
C LEU A 150 -8.28 12.23 11.13
N ASP A 151 -6.97 12.13 10.88
CA ASP A 151 -6.05 11.27 11.63
C ASP A 151 -4.65 11.89 11.69
N PHE A 152 -3.95 11.61 12.78
CA PHE A 152 -2.55 11.97 12.97
C PHE A 152 -1.82 10.86 13.72
N GLY A 153 -0.64 10.48 13.22
CA GLY A 153 0.18 9.45 13.84
C GLY A 153 1.67 9.68 13.64
N ILE A 154 2.46 9.05 14.50
CA ILE A 154 3.92 8.93 14.36
C ILE A 154 4.22 7.46 14.09
N ASP A 155 4.96 7.19 13.03
CA ASP A 155 5.37 5.83 12.70
C ASP A 155 6.40 5.32 13.70
N ASP A 156 6.05 4.30 14.48
CA ASP A 156 6.97 3.61 15.37
C ASP A 156 7.33 2.24 14.79
N LEU A 157 8.46 2.21 14.07
CA LEU A 157 8.96 0.97 13.48
C LEU A 157 9.90 0.24 14.44
N LYS A 158 10.55 0.94 15.38
CA LYS A 158 11.47 0.34 16.34
C LYS A 158 10.75 -0.61 17.30
N ASN A 159 9.55 -0.25 17.76
CA ASN A 159 8.77 -1.07 18.69
C ASN A 159 7.72 -1.96 18.00
N ARG A 160 7.86 -2.19 16.69
CA ARG A 160 6.93 -3.06 15.96
C ARG A 160 6.96 -4.50 16.52
N PRO A 161 5.80 -5.19 16.56
CA PRO A 161 5.74 -6.60 16.94
C PRO A 161 6.67 -7.46 16.07
N ARG A 162 7.33 -8.44 16.68
CA ARG A 162 8.14 -9.45 15.97
C ARG A 162 7.55 -10.83 16.24
N LYS A 163 7.60 -11.69 15.22
CA LYS A 163 7.29 -13.11 15.40
C LYS A 163 8.25 -13.67 16.45
N ALA A 164 7.73 -14.35 17.47
CA ALA A 164 8.57 -15.06 18.42
C ALA A 164 9.39 -16.10 17.65
N SER A 165 10.72 -16.04 17.81
CA SER A 165 11.58 -17.13 17.34
C SER A 165 11.31 -18.33 18.23
N PHE A 166 10.84 -19.43 17.65
CA PHE A 166 10.77 -20.73 18.31
C PHE A 166 12.11 -21.46 18.16
#